data_AF-A0A8T5EH57-F1
#
_entry.id   AF-A0A8T5EH57-F1
#
_cell.length_a   1.000
_cell.length_b   1.000
_cell.length_c   1.000
_cell.angle_alpha   90.00
_cell.angle_beta   90.00
_cell.angle_gamma   90.00
#
_symmetry.space_group_name_H-M   'P 1'
#
loop_
_entity.id
_entity.type
_entity.pdbx_description
1 polymer ?
#
loop_
_entity_poly.entity_id
_entity_poly.type
_entity_poly.pdbx_seq_one_letter_code
_entity_poly.pdbx_strand_id
1 'polypeptide(L)' 'GPVVAAIIEGNNAIATTRIMIGATKSFEADPGSIRGDFGLGFSENIIHASDSQESFDHESSVAFE' A
#
# COMPACT_ATOMS: atom_id res chain seq x y z
N GLY A 1 2.35 -4.42 -16.17
CA GLY A 1 3.81 -4.39 -16.37
C GLY A 1 4.48 -5.18 -15.27
N PRO A 2 5.82 -5.20 -15.18
CA PRO A 2 6.49 -5.74 -14.00
C PRO A 2 6.10 -4.94 -12.76
N VAL A 3 6.10 -5.60 -11.60
CA VAL A 3 5.85 -5.00 -10.29
C VAL A 3 7.00 -5.32 -9.35
N VAL A 4 7.15 -4.51 -8.31
CA VAL A 4 8.06 -4.81 -7.19
C VAL A 4 7.20 -5.26 -6.02
N ALA A 5 7.45 -6.46 -5.50
CA ALA A 5 6.83 -6.97 -4.29
C ALA A 5 7.84 -6.90 -3.13
N ALA A 6 7.39 -6.52 -1.95
CA ALA A 6 8.20 -6.49 -0.74
C ALA A 6 7.36 -6.87 0.49
N ILE A 7 7.99 -7.49 1.48
CA ILE A 7 7.43 -7.70 2.82
C ILE A 7 8.03 -6.65 3.75
N ILE A 8 7.18 -5.93 4.48
CA ILE A 8 7.57 -4.93 5.47
C ILE A 8 7.27 -5.46 6.85
N GLU A 9 8.30 -5.55 7.70
CA GLU A 9 8.18 -6.01 9.09
C GLU A 9 8.39 -4.85 10.08
N GLY A 10 7.63 -4.86 11.17
CA GLY A 10 7.78 -3.89 12.24
C GLY A 10 6.53 -3.76 13.12
N ASN A 11 6.63 -2.95 14.16
CA ASN A 11 5.50 -2.68 15.04
C ASN A 11 4.38 -1.99 14.28
N ASN A 12 3.17 -2.57 14.31
CA ASN A 12 2.00 -2.08 13.58
C ASN A 12 2.25 -1.88 12.08
N ALA A 13 3.09 -2.72 11.46
CA ALA A 13 3.56 -2.55 10.07
C ALA A 13 2.42 -2.27 9.07
N ILE A 14 1.31 -3.01 9.16
CA ILE A 14 0.14 -2.84 8.29
C ILE A 14 -0.44 -1.43 8.44
N ALA A 15 -0.82 -1.05 9.66
CA ALA A 15 -1.41 0.27 9.91
C ALA A 15 -0.45 1.41 9.54
N THR A 16 0.82 1.32 9.94
CA THR A 16 1.83 2.32 9.62
C THR A 16 2.03 2.44 8.11
N THR A 17 2.13 1.32 7.39
CA THR A 17 2.29 1.32 5.92
C THR A 17 1.09 1.92 5.22
N ARG A 18 -0.13 1.58 5.66
CA ARG A 18 -1.37 2.15 5.13
C ARG A 18 -1.45 3.66 5.32
N ILE A 19 -0.99 4.18 6.47
CA ILE A 19 -0.89 5.62 6.73
C ILE A 19 0.13 6.27 5.79
N MET A 20 1.33 5.70 5.64
CA MET A 20 2.37 6.23 4.74
C MET A 20 1.92 6.25 3.28
N ILE A 21 1.13 5.26 2.85
CA ILE A 21 0.62 5.18 1.49
C ILE A 21 -0.47 6.22 1.21
N GLY A 22 -1.36 6.47 2.16
CA GLY A 22 -2.49 7.39 2.00
C GLY A 22 -3.75 6.76 1.41
N ALA A 23 -4.82 7.55 1.33
CA ALA A 23 -6.14 7.13 0.86
C ALA A 23 -6.11 6.50 -0.55
N THR A 24 -7.04 5.59 -0.85
CA THR A 24 -7.06 4.86 -2.14
C THR A 24 -7.22 5.78 -3.34
N LYS A 25 -8.03 6.83 -3.23
CA LYS A 25 -8.15 7.88 -4.24
C LYS A 25 -7.08 8.93 -3.97
N SER A 26 -6.17 9.12 -4.92
CA SER A 26 -5.00 10.00 -4.73
C SER A 26 -5.39 11.45 -4.40
N PHE A 27 -6.49 11.95 -4.96
CA PHE A 27 -7.02 13.29 -4.67
C PHE A 27 -7.72 13.43 -3.30
N GLU A 28 -7.93 12.32 -2.58
CA GLU A 28 -8.39 12.30 -1.18
C GLU A 28 -7.23 11.97 -0.21
N ALA A 29 -6.01 11.73 -0.71
CA ALA A 29 -4.86 11.40 0.12
C ALA A 29 -4.14 12.66 0.62
N ASP A 30 -3.63 12.59 1.86
CA ASP A 30 -2.94 13.73 2.47
C ASP A 30 -1.59 14.02 1.80
N PRO A 31 -1.18 15.30 1.68
CA PRO A 31 0.17 15.66 1.25
C PRO A 31 1.25 15.02 2.14
N GLY A 32 2.33 14.53 1.52
CA GLY A 32 3.39 13.77 2.20
C GLY A 32 3.15 12.26 2.27
N SER A 33 1.94 11.79 1.93
CA SER A 33 1.71 10.37 1.66
C SER A 33 2.12 10.01 0.23
N ILE A 34 2.46 8.74 -0.01
CA ILE A 34 2.92 8.28 -1.32
C ILE A 34 1.89 8.59 -2.41
N ARG A 35 0.60 8.33 -2.16
CA ARG A 35 -0.47 8.60 -3.12
C ARG A 35 -0.80 10.09 -3.26
N GLY A 36 -0.71 10.85 -2.17
CA GLY A 36 -0.91 12.30 -2.22
C GLY A 36 0.16 13.01 -3.06
N ASP A 37 1.40 12.54 -2.99
CA ASP A 37 2.53 13.18 -3.66
C ASP A 37 2.72 12.70 -5.12
N PHE A 38 2.39 11.44 -5.41
CA PHE A 38 2.74 10.81 -6.69
C PHE A 38 1.58 10.11 -7.42
N GLY A 39 0.41 9.98 -6.80
CA GLY A 39 -0.77 9.39 -7.42
C GLY A 39 -1.53 10.39 -8.30
N LEU A 40 -2.13 9.89 -9.39
CA LEU A 40 -2.84 10.74 -10.37
C LEU A 40 -4.36 10.55 -10.34
N GLY A 41 -4.86 9.52 -9.67
CA GLY A 41 -6.28 9.21 -9.67
C GLY A 41 -6.66 8.03 -8.78
N PHE A 42 -7.70 7.29 -9.19
CA PHE A 42 -8.17 6.10 -8.48
C PHE A 42 -7.41 4.84 -8.89
N SER A 43 -7.35 4.55 -10.20
CA SER A 43 -6.61 3.40 -10.74
C SER A 43 -5.11 3.67 -10.87
N GLU A 44 -4.71 4.94 -10.92
CA GLU A 44 -3.32 5.38 -11.08
C GLU A 44 -2.77 5.87 -9.73
N ASN A 45 -2.85 5.01 -8.71
CA ASN A 45 -2.44 5.30 -7.33
C ASN A 45 -1.17 4.54 -6.89
N ILE A 46 -0.41 4.02 -7.87
CA ILE A 46 1.00 3.59 -7.88
C ILE A 46 1.49 2.53 -6.89
N ILE A 47 0.78 2.24 -5.80
CA ILE A 47 1.21 1.32 -4.75
C ILE A 47 0.02 0.60 -4.09
N HIS A 48 0.24 -0.64 -3.68
CA HIS A 48 -0.69 -1.48 -2.91
C HIS A 48 -0.07 -1.83 -1.55
N ALA A 49 -0.92 -2.02 -0.55
CA ALA A 49 -0.57 -2.68 0.70
C ALA A 49 -1.81 -3.29 1.32
N SER A 50 -1.61 -4.45 1.96
CA SER A 50 -2.61 -5.18 2.72
C SER A 50 -3.28 -4.27 3.75
N ASP A 51 -4.57 -4.43 3.96
CA ASP A 51 -5.38 -3.61 4.87
C ASP A 51 -5.63 -4.29 6.23
N SER A 52 -5.32 -5.57 6.35
CA SER A 52 -5.49 -6.37 7.57
C SER A 52 -4.46 -7.51 7.63
N GLN A 53 -4.31 -8.13 8.80
CA GLN A 53 -3.44 -9.30 8.95
C GLN A 53 -3.90 -10.47 8.08
N GLU A 54 -5.21 -10.72 8.00
CA GLU A 54 -5.80 -11.75 7.15
C GLU A 54 -5.47 -11.50 5.67
N SER A 55 -5.60 -10.26 5.22
CA SER A 55 -5.24 -9.86 3.85
C SER A 55 -3.76 -10.07 3.59
N PHE A 56 -2.89 -9.72 4.55
CA PHE A 56 -1.44 -9.93 4.43
C PHE A 56 -1.09 -11.41 4.34
N ASP A 57 -1.67 -12.26 5.19
CA ASP A 57 -1.41 -13.70 5.19
C ASP A 57 -1.80 -14.33 3.85
N HIS A 58 -2.92 -13.90 3.26
CA HIS A 58 -3.34 -14.32 1.93
C HIS A 58 -2.41 -13.79 0.84
N GLU A 59 -2.19 -12.47 0.78
CA GLU A 59 -1.39 -11.81 -0.26
C GLU A 59 0.06 -12.28 -0.27
N SER A 60 0.68 -12.46 0.90
CA SER A 60 2.06 -12.94 1.02
C SER A 60 2.22 -14.35 0.46
N SER A 61 1.27 -15.25 0.73
CA SER A 61 1.29 -16.62 0.18
C SER A 61 1.11 -16.68 -1.34
N VAL A 62 0.48 -15.66 -1.93
CA VAL A 62 0.30 -15.57 -3.39
C VAL A 62 1.53 -14.94 -4.05
N ALA A 63 2.16 -13.97 -3.39
CA ALA A 63 3.26 -13.19 -3.96
C ALA A 63 4.65 -13.80 -3.72
N PHE A 64 4.82 -14.62 -2.68
CA PHE A 64 6.10 -15.19 -2.25
C PHE A 64 5.96 -16.69 -1.96
N GLU A 65 7.03 -17.45 -2.20
CA GLU A 65 7.13 -18.91 -1.95
C GLU A 65 7.46 -19.23 -0.48
#